data_AF-A0A6B3BYY0-F1
#
_entry.id   AF-A0A6B3BYY0-F1
#
_cell.length_a   1.000
_cell.length_b   1.000
_cell.length_c   1.000
_cell.angle_alpha   90.00
_cell.angle_beta   90.00
_cell.angle_gamma   90.00
#
_symmetry.space_group_name_H-M   'P 1'
#
loop_
_entity.id
_entity.type
_entity.pdbx_description
1 polymer ?
#
loop_
_entity_poly.entity_id
_entity_poly.type
_entity_poly.pdbx_seq_one_letter_code
_entity_poly.pdbx_strand_id
1 'polypeptide(L)'
;MADTTIKISESVRDRLRTLAEERGLSTRAYVERVVAAAPTEEERAERTARAIAYVRANLRADLTDADVREAQEWRAAIAARQLGERR
;
A
#
# COMPACT_ATOMS: atom_id res chain seq x y z
N MET A 1 2.05 -12.95 24.26
CA MET A 1 2.84 -12.03 23.40
C MET A 1 3.25 -10.86 24.27
N ALA A 2 4.52 -10.43 24.23
CA ALA A 2 4.99 -9.33 25.07
C ALA A 2 4.44 -8.01 24.55
N ASP A 3 3.84 -7.21 25.43
CA ASP A 3 3.43 -5.86 25.08
C ASP A 3 4.67 -5.00 24.84
N THR A 4 4.71 -4.35 23.68
CA THR A 4 5.82 -3.50 23.26
C THR A 4 5.37 -2.06 23.23
N THR A 5 6.11 -1.19 23.91
CA THR A 5 5.82 0.24 23.96
C THR A 5 6.55 0.97 22.84
N ILE A 6 5.79 1.70 22.00
CA ILE A 6 6.33 2.61 20.99
C ILE A 6 6.16 4.06 21.46
N LYS A 7 7.19 4.90 21.25
CA LYS A 7 7.09 6.34 21.51
C LYS A 7 6.59 7.04 20.25
N ILE A 8 5.52 7.83 20.38
CA ILE A 8 4.91 8.60 19.30
C ILE A 8 4.54 10.00 19.81
N SER A 9 4.34 10.95 18.90
CA SER A 9 3.85 12.28 19.29
C SER A 9 2.42 12.21 19.82
N GLU A 10 2.04 13.19 20.63
CA GLU A 10 0.69 13.31 21.16
C GLU A 10 -0.35 13.44 20.05
N SER A 11 -0.03 14.20 19.01
CA SER A 11 -0.88 14.37 17.82
C SER A 11 -1.17 13.06 17.10
N VAL A 12 -0.18 12.16 17.00
CA VAL A 12 -0.37 10.84 16.37
C VAL A 12 -1.21 9.94 17.27
N ARG A 13 -0.95 9.92 18.59
CA ARG A 13 -1.75 9.17 19.57
C ARG A 13 -3.22 9.57 19.51
N ASP A 14 -3.51 10.87 19.49
CA ASP A 14 -4.88 11.39 19.47
C ASP A 14 -5.59 11.04 18.17
N ARG A 15 -4.89 11.17 17.04
CA ARG A 15 -5.42 10.77 15.73
C ARG A 15 -5.71 9.27 15.67
N LEU A 16 -4.84 8.42 16.21
CA LEU A 16 -5.07 6.97 16.26
C LEU A 16 -6.28 6.62 17.12
N ARG A 17 -6.45 7.29 18.26
CA ARG A 17 -7.63 7.13 19.13
C ARG A 17 -8.92 7.48 18.39
N THR A 18 -8.99 8.64 17.75
CA THR A 18 -10.18 9.04 16.97
C THR A 18 -10.49 8.03 15.87
N LEU A 19 -9.47 7.61 15.09
CA LEU A 19 -9.67 6.63 14.01
C LEU A 19 -10.12 5.26 14.50
N ALA A 20 -9.69 4.86 15.70
CA ALA A 20 -10.10 3.60 16.32
C ALA A 20 -11.56 3.70 16.83
N GLU A 21 -11.92 4.80 17.49
CA GLU A 21 -13.29 5.09 17.96
C GLU A 21 -14.30 5.09 16.81
N GLU A 22 -14.01 5.75 15.69
CA GLU A 22 -14.84 5.75 14.48
C GLU A 22 -15.12 4.34 13.94
N ARG A 23 -14.21 3.40 14.19
CA ARG A 23 -14.28 2.01 13.72
C ARG A 23 -14.76 1.04 14.79
N GLY A 24 -15.12 1.52 15.98
CA GLY A 24 -15.50 0.69 17.13
C GLY A 24 -14.38 -0.23 17.62
N LEU A 25 -13.12 0.17 17.42
CA LEU A 25 -11.93 -0.61 17.79
C LEU A 25 -11.17 0.08 18.93
N SER A 26 -10.40 -0.69 19.70
CA SER A 26 -9.38 -0.12 20.58
C SER A 26 -8.21 0.41 19.75
N THR A 27 -7.47 1.41 20.28
CA THR A 27 -6.27 1.94 19.61
C THR A 27 -5.27 0.84 19.27
N ARG A 28 -5.08 -0.13 20.17
CA ARG A 28 -4.23 -1.30 19.93
C ARG A 28 -4.72 -2.12 18.74
N ALA A 29 -6.00 -2.54 18.75
CA ALA A 29 -6.57 -3.35 17.68
C ALA A 29 -6.54 -2.62 16.32
N TYR A 30 -6.70 -1.29 16.35
CA TYR A 30 -6.59 -0.48 15.15
C TYR A 30 -5.15 -0.45 14.60
N VAL A 31 -4.14 -0.28 15.45
CA VAL A 31 -2.72 -0.33 15.02
C VAL A 31 -2.38 -1.70 14.46
N GLU A 32 -2.77 -2.79 15.12
CA GLU A 32 -2.55 -4.15 14.62
C GLU A 32 -3.20 -4.35 13.24
N ARG A 33 -4.44 -3.87 13.07
CA ARG A 33 -5.14 -3.92 11.78
C ARG A 33 -4.43 -3.10 10.69
N VAL A 34 -3.96 -1.91 11.01
CA VAL A 34 -3.25 -1.04 10.06
C VAL A 34 -1.96 -1.70 9.60
N VAL A 35 -1.16 -2.24 10.52
CA VAL A 35 0.09 -2.92 10.19
C VAL A 35 -0.16 -4.19 9.40
N ALA A 36 -1.16 -5.00 9.77
CA ALA A 36 -1.52 -6.20 9.01
C ALA A 36 -2.00 -5.90 7.58
N ALA A 37 -2.57 -4.70 7.35
CA ALA A 37 -3.02 -4.26 6.05
C ALA A 37 -1.95 -3.52 5.22
N ALA A 38 -0.86 -3.08 5.86
CA ALA A 38 0.21 -2.32 5.22
C ALA A 38 1.33 -3.28 4.78
N PRO A 39 1.40 -3.68 3.50
CA PRO A 39 2.45 -4.56 3.03
C PRO A 39 3.81 -3.86 3.06
N THR A 40 4.86 -4.64 3.31
CA THR A 40 6.24 -4.16 3.18
C THR A 40 6.62 -3.91 1.72
N GLU A 41 7.74 -3.22 1.50
CA GLU A 41 8.32 -3.04 0.15
C GLU A 41 8.55 -4.37 -0.56
N GLU A 42 9.09 -5.36 0.16
CA GLU A 42 9.37 -6.70 -0.36
C GLU A 42 8.08 -7.45 -0.72
N GLU A 43 7.08 -7.44 0.16
CA GLU A 43 5.78 -8.05 -0.12
C GLU A 43 5.07 -7.38 -1.29
N ARG A 44 5.21 -6.05 -1.45
CA ARG A 44 4.70 -5.32 -2.61
C ARG A 44 5.40 -5.74 -3.90
N ALA A 45 6.72 -5.90 -3.87
CA ALA A 45 7.49 -6.36 -5.03
C ALA A 45 7.07 -7.79 -5.42
N GLU A 46 6.95 -8.69 -4.45
CA GLU A 46 6.49 -10.05 -4.69
C GLU A 46 5.07 -10.11 -5.27
N ARG A 47 4.12 -9.37 -4.68
CA ARG A 47 2.75 -9.26 -5.21
C ARG A 47 2.73 -8.75 -6.64
N THR A 48 3.58 -7.78 -6.96
CA THR A 48 3.71 -7.23 -8.31
C THR A 48 4.25 -8.27 -9.28
N ALA A 49 5.29 -9.01 -8.92
CA ALA A 49 5.85 -10.08 -9.74
C ALA A 49 4.82 -11.19 -10.00
N ARG A 50 4.08 -11.62 -8.97
CA ARG A 50 3.00 -12.60 -9.09
C ARG A 50 1.88 -12.12 -10.01
N ALA A 51 1.49 -10.85 -9.90
CA ALA A 51 0.48 -10.26 -10.78
C ALA A 51 0.94 -10.22 -12.24
N ILE A 52 2.19 -9.83 -12.51
CA ILE A 52 2.75 -9.82 -13.87
C ILE A 52 2.77 -11.24 -14.44
N ALA A 53 3.23 -12.23 -13.67
CA ALA A 53 3.24 -13.62 -14.09
C ALA A 53 1.84 -14.12 -14.43
N TYR A 54 0.84 -13.79 -13.61
CA TYR A 54 -0.55 -14.14 -13.87
C TYR A 54 -1.08 -13.51 -15.15
N VAL A 55 -0.81 -12.21 -15.38
CA VAL A 55 -1.24 -11.50 -16.59
C VAL A 55 -0.60 -12.12 -17.83
N ARG A 56 0.70 -12.41 -17.79
CA ARG A 56 1.40 -13.11 -18.88
C ARG A 56 0.80 -14.47 -19.19
N ALA A 57 0.47 -15.24 -18.15
CA ALA A 57 -0.06 -16.57 -18.32
C ALA A 57 -1.52 -16.61 -18.81
N ASN A 58 -2.36 -15.64 -18.40
CA ASN A 58 -3.82 -15.76 -18.56
C ASN A 58 -4.48 -14.70 -19.44
N LEU A 59 -3.87 -13.52 -19.60
CA LEU A 59 -4.54 -12.36 -20.22
C LEU A 59 -3.81 -11.85 -21.46
N ARG A 60 -2.47 -11.74 -21.38
CA ARG A 60 -1.65 -11.15 -22.43
C ARG A 60 -0.26 -11.80 -22.46
N ALA A 61 -0.12 -12.86 -23.25
CA ALA A 61 1.12 -13.63 -23.36
C ALA A 61 2.28 -12.85 -23.99
N ASP A 62 1.98 -11.84 -24.81
CA ASP A 62 2.95 -10.93 -25.45
C ASP A 62 3.38 -9.76 -24.55
N LEU A 63 2.92 -9.68 -23.30
CA LEU A 63 3.30 -8.61 -22.38
C LEU A 63 4.80 -8.65 -22.07
N THR A 64 5.54 -7.66 -22.57
CA THR A 64 6.99 -7.56 -22.40
C THR A 64 7.37 -6.84 -21.11
N ASP A 65 8.64 -6.91 -20.71
CA ASP A 65 9.15 -6.11 -19.58
C ASP A 65 9.17 -4.61 -19.91
N ALA A 66 9.24 -4.23 -21.19
CA ALA A 66 9.19 -2.83 -21.61
C ALA A 66 7.80 -2.23 -21.35
N ASP A 67 6.73 -2.97 -21.65
CA ASP A 67 5.35 -2.57 -21.34
C ASP A 67 5.16 -2.36 -19.83
N VAL A 68 5.72 -3.26 -19.01
CA VAL A 68 5.65 -3.17 -17.54
C VAL A 68 6.38 -1.94 -17.03
N ARG A 69 7.57 -1.65 -17.56
CA ARG A 69 8.35 -0.47 -17.19
C ARG A 69 7.63 0.82 -17.55
N GLU A 70 7.09 0.91 -18.77
CA GLU A 70 6.31 2.08 -19.20
C GLU A 70 5.09 2.30 -18.29
N ALA A 71 4.37 1.24 -17.94
CA ALA A 71 3.24 1.33 -17.02
C ALA A 71 3.66 1.82 -15.61
N GLN A 72 4.84 1.42 -15.13
CA GLN A 72 5.39 1.90 -13.85
C GLN A 72 5.76 3.39 -13.91
N GLU A 73 6.36 3.84 -15.01
CA GLU A 73 6.68 5.25 -15.26
C GLU A 73 5.41 6.10 -15.31
N TRP A 74 4.38 5.65 -16.02
CA TRP A 74 3.07 6.32 -16.06
C TRP A 74 2.45 6.42 -14.66
N ARG A 75 2.49 5.33 -13.88
CA ARG A 75 1.97 5.33 -12.51
C ARG A 75 2.73 6.32 -11.61
N ALA A 76 4.05 6.39 -11.75
CA ALA A 76 4.88 7.34 -11.01
C ALA A 76 4.55 8.79 -11.40
N ALA A 77 4.40 9.07 -12.68
CA ALA A 77 4.03 10.39 -13.19
C ALA A 77 2.64 10.84 -12.75
N ILE A 78 1.65 9.93 -12.71
CA ILE A 78 0.31 10.20 -12.14
C ILE A 78 0.41 10.52 -10.65
N ALA A 79 1.16 9.72 -9.88
CA ALA A 79 1.35 9.95 -8.45
C ALA A 79 2.03 11.31 -8.18
N ALA A 80 2.97 11.70 -9.04
CA ALA A 80 3.64 13.00 -9.02
C ALA A 80 2.77 14.16 -9.56
N ARG A 81 1.53 13.88 -10.01
CA ARG A 81 0.61 14.84 -10.65
C ARG A 81 1.20 15.52 -11.90
N GLN A 82 2.14 14.86 -12.57
CA GLN A 82 2.76 15.34 -13.81
C GLN A 82 1.91 14.98 -15.04
N LEU A 83 0.99 14.03 -14.90
CA LEU A 83 0.03 13.61 -15.91
C LEU A 83 -1.38 13.60 -15.30
N GLY A 84 -2.38 14.04 -16.08
CA GLY A 84 -3.79 13.95 -15.70
C GLY A 84 -4.40 15.19 -15.05
N GLU A 85 -4.10 16.40 -15.53
CA GLU A 85 -5.04 17.50 -15.34
C GLU A 85 -6.38 17.12 -15.97
N ARG A 86 -7.45 17.08 -15.16
CA ARG A 86 -8.82 17.05 -15.67
C ARG A 86 -9.02 18.33 -16.49
N ARG A 87 -9.13 18.17 -17.81
CA ARG A 87 -9.87 19.13 -18.63
C ARG A 87 -11.35 19.01 -18.34
#